data_AF-A0A382GUM9-F1
#
_entry.id   AF-A0A382GUM9-F1
#
_cell.length_a   1.000
_cell.length_b   1.000
_cell.length_c   1.000
_cell.angle_alpha   90.00
_cell.angle_beta   90.00
_cell.angle_gamma   90.00
#
_symmetry.space_group_name_H-M   'P 1'
#
loop_
_entity.id
_entity.type
_entity.pdbx_description
1 polymer ?
#
loop_
_entity_poly.entity_id
_entity_poly.type
_entity_poly.pdbx_seq_one_letter_code
_entity_poly.pdbx_strand_id
1 'polypeptide(L)'
;MSEGRLEGKNVVVSGGAAGVGGAASEIFASEGAYVAIVDVQEKVGVNLAERISKTQGKAFFVKCDVSVSEEVENAIEKINDRFENSIDVLFNHAGTVIIKPFLETTESEWDWMMDVNVKSMFLMTRAVLPSMLENGGAIVNTSSISAVAGTPMEVLYCTSKGACHMFTRAIATEFRDQGIRCNAVCPGFIKTDHGIRELKELQSYGVNVTEEDICRLQGRICEPEEVAKVALFLASSDASFVNGETLFVDNGMLVQT
;
A
#
# COMPACT_ATOMS: atom_id res chain seq x y z
N MET A 1 -16.45 -14.19 21.33
CA MET A 1 -15.34 -13.47 20.67
C MET A 1 -15.98 -12.67 19.57
N SER A 2 -15.74 -11.36 19.48
CA SER A 2 -16.26 -10.57 18.36
C SER A 2 -15.67 -11.12 17.06
N GLU A 3 -16.51 -11.23 16.04
CA GLU A 3 -16.10 -11.61 14.68
C GLU A 3 -15.06 -10.60 14.17
N GLY A 4 -13.98 -11.07 13.56
CA GLY A 4 -12.91 -10.20 13.04
C GLY A 4 -13.42 -9.32 11.90
N ARG A 5 -12.82 -8.14 11.71
CA ARG A 5 -13.28 -7.15 10.72
C ARG A 5 -13.15 -7.61 9.26
N LEU A 6 -12.38 -8.66 9.02
CA LEU A 6 -12.17 -9.31 7.72
C LEU A 6 -12.43 -10.83 7.80
N GLU A 7 -13.31 -11.27 8.71
CA GLU A 7 -13.60 -12.69 8.88
C GLU A 7 -14.02 -13.34 7.55
N GLY A 8 -13.29 -14.39 7.17
CA GLY A 8 -13.57 -15.15 5.95
C GLY A 8 -13.23 -14.43 4.64
N LYS A 9 -12.56 -13.26 4.68
CA LYS A 9 -12.21 -12.49 3.49
C LYS A 9 -10.88 -12.93 2.89
N ASN A 10 -10.84 -13.03 1.56
CA ASN A 10 -9.64 -13.29 0.79
C ASN A 10 -8.97 -11.96 0.40
N VAL A 11 -7.73 -11.75 0.86
CA VAL A 11 -7.05 -10.45 0.79
C VAL A 11 -5.71 -10.59 0.10
N VAL A 12 -5.45 -9.74 -0.89
CA VAL A 12 -4.13 -9.62 -1.54
C VAL A 12 -3.43 -8.36 -1.04
N VAL A 13 -2.18 -8.49 -0.59
CA VAL A 13 -1.34 -7.35 -0.18
C VAL A 13 -0.08 -7.31 -1.04
N SER A 14 0.03 -6.35 -1.94
CA SER A 14 1.28 -6.11 -2.69
C SER A 14 2.26 -5.30 -1.85
N GLY A 15 3.56 -5.61 -1.91
CA GLY A 15 4.54 -5.06 -0.97
C GLY A 15 4.29 -5.55 0.45
N GLY A 16 3.70 -6.75 0.60
CA GLY A 16 3.16 -7.25 1.85
C GLY A 16 4.18 -7.87 2.81
N ALA A 17 5.47 -7.95 2.44
CA ALA A 17 6.43 -8.72 3.25
C ALA A 17 7.02 -7.94 4.44
N ALA A 18 7.07 -6.61 4.36
CA ALA A 18 7.79 -5.77 5.33
C ALA A 18 7.10 -4.40 5.54
N GLY A 19 7.58 -3.64 6.52
CA GLY A 19 7.06 -2.30 6.81
C GLY A 19 5.55 -2.30 7.05
N VAL A 20 4.85 -1.33 6.46
CA VAL A 20 3.39 -1.21 6.60
C VAL A 20 2.66 -2.38 5.93
N GLY A 21 3.10 -2.86 4.76
CA GLY A 21 2.49 -4.02 4.11
C GLY A 21 2.63 -5.31 4.93
N GLY A 22 3.78 -5.49 5.59
CA GLY A 22 4.00 -6.57 6.56
C GLY A 22 3.06 -6.47 7.76
N ALA A 23 2.99 -5.29 8.39
CA ALA A 23 2.07 -5.03 9.50
C ALA A 23 0.61 -5.24 9.10
N ALA A 24 0.22 -4.80 7.90
CA ALA A 24 -1.12 -5.01 7.35
C ALA A 24 -1.42 -6.49 7.13
N SER A 25 -0.46 -7.27 6.61
CA SER A 25 -0.64 -8.71 6.41
C SER A 25 -0.88 -9.44 7.74
N GLU A 26 -0.17 -9.07 8.80
CA GLU A 26 -0.39 -9.63 10.14
C GLU A 26 -1.74 -9.22 10.74
N ILE A 27 -2.05 -7.92 10.68
CA ILE A 27 -3.30 -7.39 11.22
C ILE A 27 -4.50 -7.96 10.48
N PHE A 28 -4.49 -8.00 9.16
CA PHE A 28 -5.60 -8.52 8.36
C PHE A 28 -5.84 -10.00 8.67
N ALA A 29 -4.77 -10.81 8.77
CA ALA A 29 -4.89 -12.21 9.14
C ALA A 29 -5.40 -12.39 10.58
N SER A 30 -4.99 -11.52 11.52
CA SER A 30 -5.51 -11.53 12.90
C SER A 30 -7.00 -11.15 13.00
N GLU A 31 -7.51 -10.45 11.99
CA GLU A 31 -8.91 -10.05 11.83
C GLU A 31 -9.72 -11.04 10.99
N GLY A 32 -9.20 -12.27 10.80
CA GLY A 32 -9.91 -13.39 10.19
C GLY A 32 -9.74 -13.53 8.68
N ALA A 33 -8.90 -12.71 8.04
CA ALA A 33 -8.63 -12.81 6.61
C ALA A 33 -7.75 -14.00 6.25
N TYR A 34 -7.90 -14.48 5.01
CA TYR A 34 -6.88 -15.28 4.33
C TYR A 34 -6.03 -14.38 3.43
N VAL A 35 -4.75 -14.20 3.79
CA VAL A 35 -3.88 -13.19 3.18
C VAL A 35 -2.89 -13.80 2.18
N ALA A 36 -2.92 -13.32 0.93
CA ALA A 36 -1.87 -13.52 -0.05
C ALA A 36 -0.86 -12.37 0.04
N ILE A 37 0.34 -12.70 0.53
CA ILE A 37 1.46 -11.76 0.64
C ILE A 37 2.22 -11.77 -0.68
N VAL A 38 2.17 -10.66 -1.41
CA VAL A 38 2.83 -10.49 -2.71
C VAL A 38 4.00 -9.53 -2.57
N ASP A 39 5.22 -10.01 -2.81
CA ASP A 39 6.43 -9.19 -2.67
C ASP A 39 7.60 -9.77 -3.49
N VAL A 40 8.63 -8.97 -3.73
CA VAL A 40 9.90 -9.42 -4.33
C VAL A 40 10.82 -10.09 -3.30
N GLN A 41 10.65 -9.76 -2.00
CA GLN A 41 11.49 -10.23 -0.90
C GLN A 41 11.09 -11.63 -0.41
N GLU A 42 11.41 -12.64 -1.22
CA GLU A 42 11.00 -14.04 -1.01
C GLU A 42 11.25 -14.57 0.41
N LYS A 43 12.47 -14.44 0.93
CA LYS A 43 12.81 -14.93 2.27
C LYS A 43 12.00 -14.23 3.37
N VAL A 44 11.79 -12.93 3.24
CA VAL A 44 11.07 -12.13 4.25
C VAL A 44 9.59 -12.50 4.22
N GLY A 45 8.99 -12.58 3.03
CA GLY A 45 7.59 -12.91 2.84
C GLY A 45 7.23 -14.33 3.27
N VAL A 46 8.07 -15.32 2.97
CA VAL A 46 7.88 -16.70 3.45
C VAL A 46 7.92 -16.77 4.98
N ASN A 47 8.91 -16.15 5.61
CA ASN A 47 9.01 -16.12 7.08
C ASN A 47 7.80 -15.43 7.73
N LEU A 48 7.28 -14.38 7.11
CA LEU A 48 6.08 -13.69 7.58
C LEU A 48 4.84 -14.60 7.49
N ALA A 49 4.62 -15.26 6.35
CA ALA A 49 3.50 -16.20 6.18
C ALA A 49 3.54 -17.34 7.22
N GLU A 50 4.73 -17.88 7.50
CA GLU A 50 4.93 -18.89 8.55
C GLU A 50 4.62 -18.36 9.95
N ARG A 51 5.00 -17.10 10.24
CA ARG A 51 4.73 -16.46 11.53
C ARG A 51 3.23 -16.26 11.74
N ILE A 52 2.52 -15.77 10.73
CA ILE A 52 1.05 -15.62 10.77
C ILE A 52 0.37 -16.98 11.01
N SER A 53 0.86 -18.03 10.32
CA SER A 53 0.32 -19.39 10.46
C SER A 53 0.49 -19.95 11.88
N LYS A 54 1.58 -19.60 12.58
CA LYS A 54 1.81 -20.01 13.98
C LYS A 54 0.83 -19.37 14.96
N THR A 55 0.23 -18.23 14.60
CA THR A 55 -0.78 -17.51 15.40
C THR A 55 -2.21 -17.82 14.96
N GLN A 56 -2.46 -18.95 14.28
CA GLN A 56 -3.77 -19.37 13.75
C GLN A 56 -4.36 -18.47 12.64
N GLY A 57 -3.64 -17.43 12.21
CA GLY A 57 -3.99 -16.67 11.01
C GLY A 57 -3.72 -17.48 9.74
N LYS A 58 -4.34 -17.08 8.62
CA LYS A 58 -4.13 -17.74 7.34
C LYS A 58 -3.36 -16.80 6.41
N ALA A 59 -2.18 -17.21 5.97
CA ALA A 59 -1.44 -16.48 4.97
C ALA A 59 -0.56 -17.40 4.12
N PHE A 60 -0.29 -16.97 2.89
CA PHE A 60 0.75 -17.56 2.04
C PHE A 60 1.50 -16.49 1.28
N PHE A 61 2.72 -16.83 0.85
CA PHE A 61 3.56 -15.94 0.07
C PHE A 61 3.53 -16.27 -1.42
N VAL A 62 3.59 -15.23 -2.26
CA VAL A 62 3.80 -15.31 -3.71
C VAL A 62 4.86 -14.29 -4.11
N LYS A 63 5.96 -14.78 -4.69
CA LYS A 63 7.00 -13.91 -5.25
C LYS A 63 6.49 -13.26 -6.53
N CYS A 64 6.57 -11.93 -6.61
CA CYS A 64 6.17 -11.18 -7.79
C CYS A 64 6.79 -9.77 -7.77
N ASP A 65 7.44 -9.38 -8.86
CA ASP A 65 7.63 -7.97 -9.19
C ASP A 65 6.35 -7.40 -9.81
N VAL A 66 5.63 -6.60 -9.02
CA VAL A 66 4.34 -6.05 -9.42
C VAL A 66 4.42 -4.98 -10.52
N SER A 67 5.62 -4.54 -10.92
CA SER A 67 5.80 -3.69 -12.10
C SER A 67 5.83 -4.45 -13.42
N VAL A 68 5.91 -5.79 -13.37
CA VAL A 68 6.02 -6.69 -14.52
C VAL A 68 4.68 -7.40 -14.78
N SER A 69 4.04 -7.10 -15.91
CA SER A 69 2.69 -7.61 -16.24
C SER A 69 2.59 -9.14 -16.17
N GLU A 70 3.55 -9.84 -16.78
CA GLU A 70 3.56 -11.30 -16.82
C GLU A 70 3.73 -11.90 -15.41
N GLU A 71 4.53 -11.29 -14.54
CA GLU A 71 4.65 -11.74 -13.15
C GLU A 71 3.37 -11.52 -12.36
N VAL A 72 2.69 -10.38 -12.56
CA VAL A 72 1.39 -10.08 -11.93
C VAL A 72 0.33 -11.08 -12.38
N GLU A 73 0.21 -11.34 -13.68
CA GLU A 73 -0.73 -12.32 -14.24
C GLU A 73 -0.52 -13.71 -13.62
N ASN A 74 0.73 -14.19 -13.64
CA ASN A 74 1.10 -15.48 -13.03
C ASN A 74 0.87 -15.53 -11.51
N ALA A 75 1.08 -14.41 -10.81
CA ALA A 75 0.87 -14.35 -9.37
C ALA A 75 -0.62 -14.40 -9.01
N ILE A 76 -1.46 -13.64 -9.74
CA ILE A 76 -2.90 -13.60 -9.51
C ILE A 76 -3.56 -14.93 -9.89
N GLU A 77 -3.11 -15.63 -10.94
CA GLU A 77 -3.56 -16.99 -11.25
C GLU A 77 -3.35 -17.94 -10.07
N LYS A 78 -2.14 -17.99 -9.52
CA LYS A 78 -1.82 -18.82 -8.34
C LYS A 78 -2.61 -18.44 -7.09
N ILE A 79 -2.92 -17.16 -6.94
CA ILE A 79 -3.75 -16.65 -5.83
C ILE A 79 -5.19 -17.12 -6.01
N ASN A 80 -5.74 -16.98 -7.21
CA ASN A 80 -7.10 -17.41 -7.53
C ASN A 80 -7.28 -18.93 -7.40
N ASP A 81 -6.27 -19.74 -7.69
CA ASP A 81 -6.29 -21.18 -7.42
C ASP A 81 -6.49 -21.49 -5.93
N ARG A 82 -5.94 -20.65 -5.05
CA ARG A 82 -6.06 -20.80 -3.59
C ARG A 82 -7.29 -20.14 -3.00
N PHE A 83 -7.77 -19.08 -3.64
CA PHE A 83 -8.93 -18.28 -3.22
C PHE A 83 -10.21 -18.64 -3.97
N GLU A 84 -10.17 -19.69 -4.81
CA GLU A 84 -11.30 -20.17 -5.60
C GLU A 84 -11.93 -19.06 -6.47
N ASN A 85 -11.08 -18.25 -7.11
CA ASN A 85 -11.45 -17.09 -7.92
C ASN A 85 -12.27 -16.01 -7.20
N SER A 86 -12.13 -15.88 -5.87
CA SER A 86 -12.82 -14.88 -5.08
C SER A 86 -11.84 -14.03 -4.28
N ILE A 87 -11.55 -12.81 -4.73
CA ILE A 87 -10.75 -11.83 -3.99
C ILE A 87 -11.67 -10.73 -3.48
N ASP A 88 -11.70 -10.53 -2.17
CA ASP A 88 -12.55 -9.51 -1.53
C ASP A 88 -11.82 -8.16 -1.38
N VAL A 89 -10.52 -8.21 -1.12
CA VAL A 89 -9.72 -7.02 -0.82
C VAL A 89 -8.40 -7.04 -1.58
N LEU A 90 -8.05 -5.91 -2.19
CA LEU A 90 -6.71 -5.64 -2.70
C LEU A 90 -6.13 -4.44 -1.95
N PHE A 91 -5.02 -4.64 -1.25
CA PHE A 91 -4.19 -3.56 -0.74
C PHE A 91 -2.97 -3.38 -1.63
N ASN A 92 -3.02 -2.38 -2.52
CA ASN A 92 -1.88 -1.95 -3.32
C ASN A 92 -0.93 -1.13 -2.43
N HIS A 93 0.05 -1.78 -1.83
CA HIS A 93 1.02 -1.13 -0.93
C HIS A 93 2.43 -1.04 -1.50
N ALA A 94 2.80 -1.90 -2.45
CA ALA A 94 4.10 -1.85 -3.12
C ALA A 94 4.42 -0.43 -3.61
N GLY A 95 5.63 0.03 -3.30
CA GLY A 95 6.08 1.36 -3.66
C GLY A 95 7.51 1.62 -3.24
N THR A 96 8.10 2.65 -3.82
CA THR A 96 9.46 3.09 -3.56
C THR A 96 9.58 4.61 -3.68
N VAL A 97 10.76 5.12 -3.36
CA VAL A 97 11.16 6.52 -3.49
C VAL A 97 12.56 6.58 -4.09
N ILE A 98 12.79 7.57 -4.95
CA ILE A 98 14.14 8.03 -5.30
C ILE A 98 14.26 9.45 -4.77
N ILE A 99 15.29 9.66 -3.95
CA ILE A 99 15.68 10.99 -3.47
C ILE A 99 16.81 11.49 -4.37
N LYS A 100 16.55 12.53 -5.16
CA LYS A 100 17.54 13.06 -6.10
C LYS A 100 17.21 14.49 -6.56
N PRO A 101 18.22 15.34 -6.83
CA PRO A 101 18.01 16.60 -7.53
C PRO A 101 17.33 16.37 -8.88
N PHE A 102 16.29 17.17 -9.15
CA PHE A 102 15.45 16.97 -10.34
C PHE A 102 16.22 16.99 -11.66
N LEU A 103 17.23 17.86 -11.78
CA LEU A 103 18.06 17.95 -13.00
C LEU A 103 19.04 16.77 -13.16
N GLU A 104 19.21 15.96 -12.13
CA GLU A 104 20.05 14.75 -12.16
C GLU A 104 19.21 13.48 -12.33
N THR A 105 17.89 13.57 -12.21
CA THR A 105 16.98 12.45 -12.42
C THR A 105 16.98 12.03 -13.89
N THR A 106 17.22 10.74 -14.14
CA THR A 106 17.24 10.19 -15.50
C THR A 106 15.86 9.71 -15.94
N GLU A 107 15.66 9.57 -17.25
CA GLU A 107 14.44 8.95 -17.80
C GLU A 107 14.25 7.51 -17.31
N SER A 108 15.34 6.74 -17.16
CA SER A 108 15.24 5.38 -16.63
C SER A 108 14.79 5.32 -15.17
N GLU A 109 15.19 6.30 -14.35
CA GLU A 109 14.74 6.44 -12.96
C GLU A 109 13.26 6.86 -12.89
N TRP A 110 12.85 7.74 -13.80
CA TRP A 110 11.43 8.08 -14.01
C TRP A 110 10.61 6.84 -14.35
N ASP A 111 11.00 6.12 -15.39
CA ASP A 111 10.27 4.93 -15.86
C ASP A 111 10.18 3.89 -14.75
N TRP A 112 11.28 3.59 -14.08
CA TRP A 112 11.29 2.62 -12.98
C TRP A 112 10.39 3.02 -11.81
N MET A 113 10.45 4.26 -11.34
CA MET A 113 9.61 4.68 -10.21
C MET A 113 8.13 4.71 -10.58
N MET A 114 7.80 5.15 -11.80
CA MET A 114 6.42 5.13 -12.29
C MET A 114 5.93 3.69 -12.49
N ASP A 115 6.79 2.78 -12.94
CA ASP A 115 6.51 1.37 -13.07
C ASP A 115 6.20 0.74 -11.70
N VAL A 116 7.01 1.03 -10.68
CA VAL A 116 6.83 0.50 -9.32
C VAL A 116 5.67 1.15 -8.56
N ASN A 117 5.47 2.46 -8.65
CA ASN A 117 4.48 3.17 -7.82
C ASN A 117 3.10 3.28 -8.48
N VAL A 118 3.03 3.36 -9.81
CA VAL A 118 1.79 3.70 -10.54
C VAL A 118 1.32 2.55 -11.41
N LYS A 119 2.19 2.05 -12.30
CA LYS A 119 1.83 0.94 -13.18
C LYS A 119 1.52 -0.33 -12.39
N SER A 120 2.25 -0.60 -11.32
CA SER A 120 1.95 -1.74 -10.43
C SER A 120 0.52 -1.73 -9.90
N MET A 121 0.02 -0.57 -9.46
CA MET A 121 -1.36 -0.39 -9.03
C MET A 121 -2.34 -0.69 -10.16
N PHE A 122 -2.05 -0.22 -11.37
CA PHE A 122 -2.85 -0.53 -12.54
C PHE A 122 -2.87 -2.03 -12.85
N LEU A 123 -1.71 -2.69 -12.87
CA LEU A 123 -1.58 -4.10 -13.20
C LEU A 123 -2.30 -4.98 -12.17
N MET A 124 -2.02 -4.77 -10.88
CA MET A 124 -2.65 -5.53 -9.79
C MET A 124 -4.16 -5.31 -9.75
N THR A 125 -4.61 -4.05 -9.88
CA THR A 125 -6.05 -3.74 -9.92
C THR A 125 -6.70 -4.43 -11.11
N ARG A 126 -6.14 -4.29 -12.32
CA ARG A 126 -6.67 -4.91 -13.53
C ARG A 126 -6.78 -6.43 -13.42
N ALA A 127 -5.80 -7.07 -12.79
CA ALA A 127 -5.77 -8.52 -12.66
C ALA A 127 -6.76 -9.04 -11.60
N VAL A 128 -6.99 -8.30 -10.51
CA VAL A 128 -7.92 -8.68 -9.43
C VAL A 128 -9.37 -8.35 -9.76
N LEU A 129 -9.61 -7.23 -10.45
CA LEU A 129 -10.95 -6.68 -10.66
C LEU A 129 -11.98 -7.67 -11.22
N PRO A 130 -11.66 -8.55 -12.20
CA PRO A 130 -12.63 -9.51 -12.72
C PRO A 130 -13.29 -10.38 -11.65
N SER A 131 -12.54 -10.78 -10.61
CA SER A 131 -13.09 -11.57 -9.49
C SER A 131 -13.99 -10.77 -8.55
N MET A 132 -13.82 -9.44 -8.51
CA MET A 132 -14.63 -8.53 -7.68
C MET A 132 -15.93 -8.10 -8.38
N LEU A 133 -16.02 -8.18 -9.71
CA LEU A 133 -17.17 -7.62 -10.45
C LEU A 133 -18.53 -8.25 -10.09
N GLU A 134 -18.53 -9.51 -9.63
CA GLU A 134 -19.76 -10.21 -9.26
C GLU A 134 -20.20 -9.93 -7.81
N ASN A 135 -19.24 -9.79 -6.89
CA ASN A 135 -19.50 -9.77 -5.44
C ASN A 135 -19.17 -8.42 -4.78
N GLY A 136 -18.66 -7.46 -5.54
CA GLY A 136 -18.06 -6.24 -5.01
C GLY A 136 -16.71 -6.48 -4.35
N GLY A 137 -16.16 -5.46 -3.70
CA GLY A 137 -14.87 -5.57 -3.03
C GLY A 137 -14.35 -4.24 -2.52
N ALA A 138 -13.18 -4.28 -1.88
CA ALA A 138 -12.48 -3.09 -1.41
C ALA A 138 -11.04 -3.05 -1.93
N ILE A 139 -10.69 -1.95 -2.58
CA ILE A 139 -9.34 -1.63 -2.99
C ILE A 139 -8.83 -0.52 -2.08
N VAL A 140 -7.67 -0.75 -1.47
CA VAL A 140 -6.93 0.27 -0.73
C VAL A 140 -5.63 0.52 -1.47
N ASN A 141 -5.32 1.77 -1.77
CA ASN A 141 -4.08 2.16 -2.41
C ASN A 141 -3.22 2.94 -1.43
N THR A 142 -1.91 2.71 -1.44
CA THR A 142 -0.98 3.50 -0.65
C THR A 142 -0.52 4.72 -1.45
N SER A 143 -0.95 5.89 -1.01
CA SER A 143 -0.44 7.18 -1.49
C SER A 143 0.59 7.74 -0.50
N SER A 144 0.62 9.06 -0.29
CA SER A 144 1.46 9.77 0.66
C SER A 144 0.88 11.18 0.88
N ILE A 145 1.25 11.84 1.98
CA ILE A 145 1.15 13.30 2.08
C ILE A 145 1.85 14.01 0.91
N SER A 146 2.90 13.39 0.34
CA SER A 146 3.70 13.92 -0.79
C SER A 146 2.90 14.13 -2.07
N ALA A 147 1.69 13.58 -2.14
CA ALA A 147 0.78 13.79 -3.27
C ALA A 147 0.05 15.15 -3.22
N VAL A 148 0.10 15.86 -2.09
CA VAL A 148 -0.51 17.19 -1.90
C VAL A 148 0.44 18.23 -1.29
N ALA A 149 1.57 17.79 -0.74
CA ALA A 149 2.65 18.65 -0.25
C ALA A 149 3.98 18.23 -0.90
N GLY A 150 4.72 19.18 -1.46
CA GLY A 150 6.00 18.88 -2.11
C GLY A 150 7.14 18.77 -1.11
N THR A 151 8.00 17.76 -1.27
CA THR A 151 9.28 17.61 -0.53
C THR A 151 10.45 17.86 -1.49
N PRO A 152 11.50 18.60 -1.07
CA PRO A 152 12.71 18.74 -1.87
C PRO A 152 13.30 17.39 -2.27
N MET A 153 13.85 17.30 -3.49
CA MET A 153 14.47 16.08 -4.05
C MET A 153 13.54 14.89 -4.28
N GLU A 154 12.22 15.08 -4.14
CA GLU A 154 11.20 14.04 -4.29
C GLU A 154 10.22 14.31 -5.45
N VAL A 155 10.61 15.10 -6.46
CA VAL A 155 9.68 15.54 -7.53
C VAL A 155 8.98 14.36 -8.21
N LEU A 156 9.72 13.31 -8.56
CA LEU A 156 9.15 12.10 -9.16
C LEU A 156 8.24 11.36 -8.19
N TYR A 157 8.64 11.25 -6.92
CA TYR A 157 7.85 10.58 -5.90
C TYR A 157 6.52 11.30 -5.67
N CYS A 158 6.55 12.62 -5.49
CA CYS A 158 5.36 13.48 -5.39
C CYS A 158 4.46 13.30 -6.62
N THR A 159 5.05 13.29 -7.81
CA THR A 159 4.31 13.06 -9.07
C THR A 159 3.62 11.70 -9.09
N SER A 160 4.34 10.63 -8.73
CA SER A 160 3.80 9.27 -8.69
C SER A 160 2.65 9.16 -7.69
N LYS A 161 2.78 9.75 -6.50
CA LYS A 161 1.75 9.70 -5.45
C LYS A 161 0.53 10.57 -5.79
N GLY A 162 0.74 11.68 -6.51
CA GLY A 162 -0.34 12.44 -7.15
C GLY A 162 -1.13 11.59 -8.16
N ALA A 163 -0.45 10.78 -8.97
CA ALA A 163 -1.09 9.83 -9.87
C ALA A 163 -1.88 8.75 -9.10
N CYS A 164 -1.33 8.19 -8.03
CA CYS A 164 -2.02 7.23 -7.16
C CYS A 164 -3.34 7.80 -6.59
N HIS A 165 -3.36 9.07 -6.17
CA HIS A 165 -4.59 9.74 -5.72
C HIS A 165 -5.65 9.77 -6.80
N MET A 166 -5.30 10.21 -8.00
CA MET A 166 -6.28 10.33 -9.08
C MET A 166 -6.74 8.96 -9.57
N PHE A 167 -5.82 7.99 -9.67
CA PHE A 167 -6.15 6.60 -10.00
C PHE A 167 -7.20 6.03 -9.04
N THR A 168 -7.01 6.24 -7.73
CA THR A 168 -7.96 5.81 -6.70
C THR A 168 -9.36 6.36 -6.94
N ARG A 169 -9.46 7.68 -7.16
CA ARG A 169 -10.75 8.36 -7.40
C ARG A 169 -11.43 7.91 -8.70
N ALA A 170 -10.64 7.64 -9.74
CA ALA A 170 -11.14 7.14 -11.00
C ALA A 170 -11.76 5.74 -10.85
N ILE A 171 -11.03 4.78 -10.25
CA ILE A 171 -11.54 3.44 -9.96
C ILE A 171 -12.80 3.50 -9.08
N ALA A 172 -12.77 4.31 -8.03
CA ALA A 172 -13.90 4.50 -7.12
C ALA A 172 -15.17 4.95 -7.84
N THR A 173 -15.03 5.84 -8.82
CA THR A 173 -16.16 6.39 -9.58
C THR A 173 -16.67 5.41 -10.62
N GLU A 174 -15.76 4.75 -11.32
CA GLU A 174 -16.08 3.83 -12.42
C GLU A 174 -16.76 2.55 -11.93
N PHE A 175 -16.28 1.96 -10.82
CA PHE A 175 -16.72 0.66 -10.33
C PHE A 175 -17.70 0.72 -9.14
N ARG A 176 -18.22 1.91 -8.82
CA ARG A 176 -19.15 2.13 -7.70
C ARG A 176 -20.40 1.25 -7.81
N ASP A 177 -21.00 1.21 -8.99
CA ASP A 177 -22.30 0.57 -9.19
C ASP A 177 -22.18 -0.98 -9.21
N GLN A 178 -20.95 -1.50 -9.30
CA GLN A 178 -20.57 -2.90 -9.10
C GLN A 178 -20.23 -3.23 -7.64
N GLY A 179 -20.43 -2.29 -6.71
CA GLY A 179 -20.16 -2.50 -5.28
C GLY A 179 -18.68 -2.50 -4.92
N ILE A 180 -17.81 -1.99 -5.79
CA ILE A 180 -16.37 -1.90 -5.54
C ILE A 180 -16.04 -0.52 -4.97
N ARG A 181 -15.38 -0.50 -3.80
CA ARG A 181 -14.85 0.72 -3.20
C ARG A 181 -13.36 0.82 -3.46
N CYS A 182 -12.86 2.02 -3.72
CA CYS A 182 -11.43 2.28 -3.86
C CYS A 182 -11.06 3.53 -3.07
N ASN A 183 -10.17 3.40 -2.09
CA ASN A 183 -9.72 4.50 -1.24
C ASN A 183 -8.19 4.52 -1.13
N ALA A 184 -7.63 5.67 -0.75
CA ALA A 184 -6.21 5.82 -0.52
C ALA A 184 -5.93 6.02 0.97
N VAL A 185 -4.90 5.34 1.47
CA VAL A 185 -4.25 5.66 2.74
C VAL A 185 -3.01 6.50 2.46
N CYS A 186 -2.90 7.65 3.12
CA CYS A 186 -1.92 8.69 2.80
C CYS A 186 -1.08 9.01 4.04
N PRO A 187 -0.07 8.19 4.36
CA PRO A 187 0.73 8.38 5.56
C PRO A 187 1.68 9.57 5.45
N GLY A 188 2.02 10.14 6.61
CA GLY A 188 3.22 10.96 6.80
C GLY A 188 4.47 10.09 6.97
N PHE A 189 5.42 10.51 7.81
CA PHE A 189 6.66 9.77 8.01
C PHE A 189 6.45 8.57 8.95
N ILE A 190 6.89 7.39 8.50
CA ILE A 190 6.70 6.10 9.20
C ILE A 190 8.05 5.48 9.53
N LYS A 191 8.17 4.90 10.72
CA LYS A 191 9.34 4.17 11.19
C LYS A 191 9.50 2.82 10.48
N THR A 192 10.02 2.85 9.26
CA THR A 192 10.39 1.66 8.49
C THR A 192 11.83 1.75 8.03
N ASP A 193 12.44 0.63 7.62
CA ASP A 193 13.75 0.64 6.97
C ASP A 193 13.74 1.56 5.72
N HIS A 194 12.61 1.61 5.02
CA HIS A 194 12.37 2.51 3.90
C HIS A 194 12.43 3.99 4.32
N GLY A 195 11.66 4.40 5.34
CA GLY A 195 11.65 5.79 5.83
C GLY A 195 12.99 6.21 6.44
N ILE A 196 13.70 5.30 7.13
CA ILE A 196 15.05 5.57 7.66
C ILE A 196 16.05 5.78 6.52
N ARG A 197 15.94 5.02 5.42
CA ARG A 197 16.77 5.24 4.22
C ARG A 197 16.47 6.60 3.58
N GLU A 198 15.18 6.91 3.38
CA GLU A 198 14.71 8.19 2.82
C GLU A 198 15.30 9.38 3.58
N LEU A 199 15.19 9.37 4.91
CA LEU A 199 15.73 10.43 5.77
C LEU A 199 17.25 10.62 5.59
N LYS A 200 18.01 9.51 5.51
CA LYS A 200 19.47 9.57 5.31
C LYS A 200 19.85 10.09 3.92
N GLU A 201 19.10 9.71 2.88
CA GLU A 201 19.35 10.18 1.53
C GLU A 201 19.07 11.68 1.40
N LEU A 202 17.97 12.17 1.97
CA LEU A 202 17.66 13.61 2.04
C LEU A 202 18.79 14.40 2.70
N GLN A 203 19.28 13.92 3.84
CA GLN A 203 20.43 14.51 4.55
C GLN A 203 21.70 14.52 3.70
N SER A 204 21.95 13.46 2.92
CA SER A 204 23.13 13.37 2.04
C SER A 204 23.14 14.42 0.92
N TYR A 205 21.96 14.89 0.49
CA TYR A 205 21.78 15.99 -0.46
C TYR A 205 21.69 17.37 0.22
N GLY A 206 21.97 17.46 1.52
CA GLY A 206 21.98 18.71 2.27
C GLY A 206 20.60 19.23 2.66
N VAL A 207 19.55 18.41 2.56
CA VAL A 207 18.23 18.75 3.10
C VAL A 207 18.33 18.67 4.62
N ASN A 208 18.15 19.81 5.30
CA ASN A 208 18.20 19.86 6.75
C ASN A 208 16.88 19.36 7.34
N VAL A 209 16.75 18.04 7.43
CA VAL A 209 15.63 17.34 8.06
C VAL A 209 16.18 16.31 9.03
N THR A 210 15.67 16.35 10.26
CA THR A 210 16.01 15.40 11.32
C THR A 210 14.76 14.65 11.79
N GLU A 211 14.95 13.57 12.55
CA GLU A 211 13.84 12.92 13.25
C GLU A 211 13.13 13.90 14.21
N GLU A 212 13.85 14.84 14.82
CA GLU A 212 13.28 15.87 15.69
C GLU A 212 12.39 16.84 14.90
N ASP A 213 12.81 17.25 13.69
CA ASP A 213 11.99 18.08 12.81
C ASP A 213 10.69 17.37 12.41
N ILE A 214 10.79 16.08 12.04
CA ILE A 214 9.62 15.25 11.73
C ILE A 214 8.71 15.15 12.96
N CYS A 215 9.25 14.90 14.15
CA CYS A 215 8.47 14.85 15.38
C CYS A 215 7.85 16.21 15.73
N ARG A 216 8.50 17.33 15.40
CA ARG A 216 7.92 18.67 15.61
C ARG A 216 6.68 18.90 14.74
N LEU A 217 6.68 18.38 13.52
CA LEU A 217 5.58 18.54 12.56
C LEU A 217 4.47 17.48 12.73
N GLN A 218 4.83 16.24 13.05
CA GLN A 218 3.92 15.10 13.20
C GLN A 218 3.62 14.75 14.66
N GLY A 219 4.19 15.46 15.64
CA GLY A 219 4.13 15.13 17.07
C GLY A 219 5.02 13.93 17.48
N ARG A 220 5.10 12.90 16.66
CA ARG A 220 6.01 11.74 16.80
C ARG A 220 6.13 10.98 15.47
N ILE A 221 7.10 10.08 15.37
CA ILE A 221 7.17 9.12 14.27
C ILE A 221 5.99 8.14 14.35
N CYS A 222 5.36 7.87 13.21
CA CYS A 222 4.26 6.92 13.07
C CYS A 222 4.82 5.48 13.01
N GLU A 223 4.18 4.56 13.71
CA GLU A 223 4.52 3.13 13.62
C GLU A 223 3.75 2.47 12.46
N PRO A 224 4.33 1.47 11.78
CA PRO A 224 3.70 0.85 10.61
C PRO A 224 2.29 0.29 10.86
N GLU A 225 2.05 -0.25 12.05
CA GLU A 225 0.77 -0.81 12.47
C GLU A 225 -0.35 0.22 12.51
N GLU A 226 -0.03 1.50 12.70
CA GLU A 226 -1.02 2.57 12.74
C GLU A 226 -1.60 2.86 11.36
N VAL A 227 -0.74 2.87 10.34
CA VAL A 227 -1.16 2.99 8.95
C VAL A 227 -1.91 1.73 8.52
N ALA A 228 -1.43 0.55 8.92
CA ALA A 228 -2.09 -0.73 8.63
C ALA A 228 -3.51 -0.81 9.24
N LYS A 229 -3.74 -0.28 10.44
CA LYS A 229 -5.09 -0.20 11.05
C LYS A 229 -6.04 0.70 10.28
N VAL A 230 -5.54 1.78 9.67
CA VAL A 230 -6.33 2.63 8.79
C VAL A 230 -6.64 1.91 7.48
N ALA A 231 -5.66 1.20 6.91
CA ALA A 231 -5.90 0.35 5.74
C ALA A 231 -6.95 -0.74 6.03
N LEU A 232 -6.91 -1.37 7.21
CA LEU A 232 -7.93 -2.32 7.68
C LEU A 232 -9.31 -1.68 7.70
N PHE A 233 -9.44 -0.46 8.23
CA PHE A 233 -10.70 0.26 8.23
C PHE A 233 -11.24 0.45 6.81
N LEU A 234 -10.42 0.98 5.90
CA LEU A 234 -10.80 1.21 4.51
C LEU A 234 -11.17 -0.08 3.77
N ALA A 235 -10.50 -1.20 4.09
CA ALA A 235 -10.78 -2.52 3.53
C ALA A 235 -12.08 -3.16 4.08
N SER A 236 -12.42 -2.90 5.35
CA SER A 236 -13.55 -3.52 6.03
C SER A 236 -14.92 -2.92 5.68
N SER A 237 -15.99 -3.56 6.16
CA SER A 237 -17.37 -3.08 6.06
C SER A 237 -17.63 -1.80 6.87
N ASP A 238 -16.76 -1.44 7.83
CA ASP A 238 -16.86 -0.18 8.56
C ASP A 238 -16.71 1.05 7.65
N ALA A 239 -16.03 0.89 6.52
CA ALA A 239 -15.88 1.89 5.47
C ALA A 239 -16.88 1.72 4.31
N SER A 240 -18.01 1.02 4.52
CA SER A 240 -19.00 0.67 3.49
C SER A 240 -19.55 1.86 2.70
N PHE A 241 -19.51 3.07 3.25
CA PHE A 241 -19.93 4.30 2.57
C PHE A 241 -18.78 5.28 2.27
N VAL A 242 -17.52 4.84 2.46
CA VAL A 242 -16.32 5.60 2.14
C VAL A 242 -15.76 5.06 0.81
N ASN A 243 -15.82 5.89 -0.23
CA ASN A 243 -15.37 5.52 -1.58
C ASN A 243 -14.77 6.74 -2.31
N GLY A 244 -13.56 6.60 -2.84
CA GLY A 244 -12.79 7.69 -3.49
C GLY A 244 -12.06 8.62 -2.51
N GLU A 245 -12.02 8.26 -1.23
CA GLU A 245 -11.41 9.08 -0.18
C GLU A 245 -9.88 8.98 -0.16
N THR A 246 -9.23 10.06 0.25
CA THR A 246 -7.78 10.14 0.51
C THR A 246 -7.57 10.38 2.00
N LEU A 247 -7.45 9.30 2.77
CA LEU A 247 -7.40 9.37 4.22
C LEU A 247 -5.95 9.57 4.70
N PHE A 248 -5.67 10.79 5.19
CA PHE A 248 -4.35 11.15 5.70
C PHE A 248 -4.08 10.54 7.09
N VAL A 249 -2.88 9.97 7.23
CA VAL A 249 -2.35 9.39 8.49
C VAL A 249 -1.06 10.12 8.83
N ASP A 250 -1.18 11.39 9.18
CA ASP A 250 -0.07 12.34 9.27
C ASP A 250 -0.05 13.11 10.60
N ASN A 251 -0.91 12.74 11.54
CA ASN A 251 -1.11 13.41 12.84
C ASN A 251 -1.19 14.94 12.75
N GLY A 252 -1.85 15.47 11.70
CA GLY A 252 -2.07 16.90 11.51
C GLY A 252 -0.92 17.65 10.84
N MET A 253 0.11 16.96 10.35
CA MET A 253 1.27 17.55 9.69
C MET A 253 0.90 18.47 8.52
N LEU A 254 -0.16 18.16 7.77
CA LEU A 254 -0.62 18.97 6.63
C LEU A 254 -1.46 20.21 7.01
N VAL A 255 -2.02 20.26 8.21
CA VAL A 255 -3.02 21.29 8.60
C VAL A 255 -2.56 22.20 9.74
N GLN A 256 -1.29 22.10 10.13
CA GLN A 256 -0.67 23.00 11.10
C GLN A 256 -0.44 24.41 10.52
N THR A 257 -0.62 25.42 11.36
CA THR A 257 -0.48 26.86 11.03
C THR A 257 0.88 27.42 11.40
#